data_AF-A0A3N0VKJ0-F1
#
_entry.id   AF-A0A3N0VKJ0-F1
#
_cell.length_a   1.000
_cell.length_b   1.000
_cell.length_c   1.000
_cell.angle_alpha   90.00
_cell.angle_beta   90.00
_cell.angle_gamma   90.00
#
_symmetry.space_group_name_H-M   'P 1'
#
loop_
_entity.id
_entity.type
_entity.pdbx_description
1 polymer ?
#
loop_
_entity_poly.entity_id
_entity_poly.type
_entity_poly.pdbx_seq_one_letter_code
_entity_poly.pdbx_strand_id
1 'polypeptide(L)' 'MGLSEAIRRAAECGCELEPIPGRRRYLIRAIGYDADPYEIDEDVLLGLSSEEFLREWIPARV' A
#
# COMPACT_ATOMS: atom_id res chain seq x y z
N MET A 1 -0.18 9.41 6.90
CA MET A 1 0.23 8.47 7.97
C MET A 1 1.74 8.24 7.91
N GLY A 2 2.35 7.57 8.88
CA GLY A 2 3.77 7.17 8.79
C GLY A 2 3.97 5.93 7.92
N LEU A 3 5.14 5.80 7.27
CA LEU A 3 5.47 4.67 6.40
C LEU A 3 5.36 3.31 7.12
N SER A 4 5.88 3.21 8.35
CA SER A 4 5.80 1.97 9.13
C SER A 4 4.36 1.56 9.43
N GLU A 5 3.46 2.52 9.57
CA GLU A 5 2.03 2.23 9.75
C GLU A 5 1.40 1.74 8.46
N ALA A 6 1.70 2.36 7.31
CA ALA A 6 1.22 1.90 6.01
C ALA A 6 1.64 0.45 5.72
N ILE A 7 2.92 0.12 5.97
CA ILE A 7 3.45 -1.24 5.82
C ILE A 7 2.70 -2.24 6.71
N ARG A 8 2.52 -1.91 7.99
CA ARG A 8 1.78 -2.77 8.94
C ARG A 8 0.34 -3.02 8.48
N ARG A 9 -0.37 -1.95 8.07
CA ARG A 9 -1.76 -2.03 7.63
C ARG A 9 -1.92 -2.84 6.35
N ALA A 10 -1.04 -2.65 5.38
CA ALA A 10 -1.02 -3.46 4.16
C ALA A 10 -0.81 -4.95 4.50
N ALA A 11 0.16 -5.26 5.37
CA ALA A 11 0.45 -6.63 5.78
C ALA A 11 -0.73 -7.31 6.48
N GLU A 12 -1.46 -6.59 7.35
CA GLU A 12 -2.70 -7.07 7.99
C GLU A 12 -3.78 -7.47 6.97
N CYS A 13 -3.76 -6.87 5.78
CA CYS A 13 -4.67 -7.17 4.69
C CYS A 13 -4.10 -8.17 3.67
N GLY A 14 -2.91 -8.73 3.89
CA GLY A 14 -2.26 -9.66 2.96
C GLY A 14 -1.65 -8.96 1.75
N CYS A 15 -1.20 -7.72 1.91
CA CYS A 15 -0.46 -6.95 0.92
C CYS A 15 0.92 -6.55 1.45
N GLU A 16 1.86 -6.29 0.54
CA GLU A 16 3.17 -5.74 0.85
C GLU A 16 3.34 -4.37 0.19
N LEU A 17 4.11 -3.49 0.85
CA LEU A 17 4.64 -2.27 0.26
C LEU A 17 6.12 -2.45 -0.03
N GLU A 18 6.50 -2.29 -1.28
CA GLU A 18 7.90 -2.32 -1.72
C GLU A 18 8.31 -0.96 -2.30
N PRO A 19 9.41 -0.34 -1.86
CA PRO A 19 9.90 0.89 -2.50
C PRO A 19 10.42 0.58 -3.91
N ILE A 20 10.08 1.44 -4.87
CA ILE A 20 10.58 1.29 -6.25
C ILE A 20 11.93 2.01 -6.38
N PRO A 21 13.05 1.29 -6.63
CA PRO A 21 14.37 1.91 -6.65
C PRO A 21 14.47 3.06 -7.67
N GLY A 22 15.03 4.19 -7.24
CA GLY A 22 15.18 5.38 -8.09
C GLY A 22 13.90 6.17 -8.33
N ARG A 23 12.78 5.81 -7.69
CA ARG A 23 11.51 6.55 -7.73
C ARG A 23 11.02 6.82 -6.31
N ARG A 24 10.37 7.97 -6.09
CA ARG A 24 9.64 8.25 -4.84
C ARG A 24 8.26 7.60 -4.86
N ARG A 25 8.22 6.28 -5.07
CA ARG A 25 6.99 5.50 -5.20
C ARG A 25 7.12 4.18 -4.50
N TYR A 26 5.98 3.66 -4.07
CA TYR A 26 5.82 2.33 -3.51
C TYR A 26 4.92 1.49 -4.41
N LEU A 27 5.30 0.23 -4.59
CA LEU A 27 4.46 -0.80 -5.16
C LEU A 27 3.66 -1.44 -4.03
N ILE A 28 2.34 -1.48 -4.18
CA ILE A 28 1.42 -2.22 -3.32
C ILE A 28 1.09 -3.52 -4.05
N ARG A 29 1.39 -4.65 -3.44
CA ARG A 29 1.20 -5.97 -4.05
C ARG A 29 0.42 -6.88 -3.11
N ALA A 30 -0.64 -7.51 -3.61
CA ALA A 30 -1.31 -8.60 -2.90
C ALA A 30 -0.42 -9.84 -2.87
N ILE A 31 -0.22 -10.40 -1.68
CA ILE A 31 0.50 -11.66 -1.46
C ILE A 31 -0.42 -12.77 -0.94
N GLY A 32 -1.56 -12.40 -0.36
CA GLY A 32 -2.52 -13.33 0.24
C GLY A 32 -3.70 -13.69 -0.65
N TYR A 33 -3.80 -13.12 -1.86
CA TYR A 33 -4.90 -13.31 -2.81
C TYR A 33 -4.51 -12.79 -4.20
N ASP A 34 -5.34 -13.10 -5.21
CA ASP A 34 -5.11 -12.69 -6.60
C ASP A 34 -5.66 -11.30 -6.85
N ALA A 35 -4.76 -10.31 -6.94
CA ALA A 35 -5.08 -8.96 -7.35
C ALA A 35 -3.86 -8.31 -8.03
N ASP A 36 -4.14 -7.43 -9.00
CA ASP A 36 -3.11 -6.67 -9.69
C ASP A 36 -2.39 -5.72 -8.73
N PRO A 37 -1.07 -5.51 -8.92
CA PRO A 37 -0.31 -4.57 -8.11
C PRO A 37 -0.55 -3.11 -8.55
N TYR A 38 -0.41 -2.18 -7.60
CA TYR A 38 -0.61 -0.74 -7.82
C TYR A 38 0.63 0.05 -7.41
N GLU A 39 0.91 1.17 -8.08
CA GLU A 39 1.93 2.12 -7.63
C GLU A 39 1.28 3.33 -6.94
N ILE A 40 1.83 3.74 -5.81
CA ILE A 40 1.47 4.99 -5.12
C ILE A 40 2.70 5.88 -4.95
N ASP A 41 2.52 7.18 -5.12
CA ASP A 41 3.56 8.16 -4.80
C ASP A 41 3.79 8.25 -3.29
N GLU A 42 5.05 8.41 -2.87
CA GLU A 42 5.41 8.48 -1.45
C GLU A 42 4.73 9.66 -0.75
N ASP A 43 4.67 10.84 -1.38
CA ASP A 43 4.07 12.02 -0.76
C ASP A 43 2.54 11.84 -0.63
N VAL A 44 1.91 11.16 -1.59
CA VAL A 44 0.48 10.79 -1.52
C VAL A 44 0.25 9.79 -0.39
N LEU A 45 1.02 8.69 -0.35
CA LEU A 45 0.91 7.66 0.69
C LEU A 45 1.03 8.25 2.09
N LEU A 46 2.00 9.12 2.31
CA LEU A 46 2.23 9.77 3.59
C LEU A 46 1.17 10.83 3.92
N GLY A 47 0.52 11.39 2.90
CA GLY A 47 -0.60 12.33 3.04
C GLY A 47 -1.92 11.66 3.44
N LEU A 48 -2.12 10.37 3.12
CA LEU A 48 -3.37 9.65 3.42
C LEU A 48 -3.55 9.35 4.92
N SER A 49 -4.80 9.32 5.36
CA SER A 49 -5.16 8.64 6.62
C SER A 49 -5.12 7.12 6.46
N SER A 50 -5.01 6.40 7.59
CA SER A 50 -5.02 4.93 7.56
C SER A 50 -6.29 4.36 6.93
N GLU A 51 -7.45 5.00 7.13
CA GLU A 51 -8.72 4.52 6.59
C GLU A 51 -8.83 4.75 5.08
N GLU A 52 -8.40 5.92 4.59
CA GLU A 52 -8.40 6.23 3.16
C GLU A 52 -7.48 5.27 2.39
N PHE A 53 -6.29 5.00 2.93
CA PHE A 53 -5.37 4.04 2.34
C PHE A 53 -5.98 2.64 2.21
N LEU A 54 -6.58 2.12 3.30
CA LEU A 54 -7.21 0.80 3.27
C LEU A 54 -8.40 0.74 2.30
N ARG A 55 -9.15 1.83 2.17
CA ARG A 55 -10.33 1.90 1.30
C ARG A 55 -9.98 2.02 -0.17
N GLU A 56 -8.97 2.82 -0.50
CA GLU A 56 -8.70 3.22 -1.89
C GLU A 56 -7.54 2.47 -2.53
N TRP A 57 -6.61 1.96 -1.72
CA TRP A 57 -5.34 1.41 -2.22
C TRP A 57 -5.08 -0.04 -1.82
N ILE A 58 -5.76 -0.55 -0.79
CA ILE A 58 -5.74 -1.98 -0.49
C ILE A 58 -6.88 -2.65 -1.25
N PRO A 59 -6.58 -3.60 -2.16
CA PRO A 59 -7.63 -4.29 -2.88
C PRO A 59 -8.53 -5.09 -1.93
N ALA A 60 -9.82 -5.16 -2.25
CA ALA A 60 -10.76 -5.97 -1.50
C ALA A 60 -10.45 -7.46 -1.70
N ARG A 61 -10.53 -8.25 -0.63
CA ARG A 61 -10.47 -9.71 -0.71
C ARG A 61 -11.80 -10.19 -1.30
N VAL A 62 -11.77 -10.71 -2.53
CA VAL A 62 -12.91 -11.41 -3.16
C VAL A 62 -13.13 -12.79 -2.56
#